data_AF-A0A2I0KTJ1-F1
#
_entry.id   AF-A0A2I0KTJ1-F1
#
_cell.length_a   1.000
_cell.length_b   1.000
_cell.length_c   1.000
_cell.angle_alpha   90.00
_cell.angle_beta   90.00
_cell.angle_gamma   90.00
#
_symmetry.space_group_name_H-M   'P 1'
#
loop_
_entity.id
_entity.type
_entity.pdbx_description
1 polymer ?
#
loop_
_entity_poly.entity_id
_entity_poly.type
_entity_poly.pdbx_seq_one_letter_code
_entity_poly.pdbx_strand_id
1 'polypeptide(L)'
;MAQVIRIPGGSPAAQVSGNSAVSSSRPTTRFNALGSFPVRSQFLGSKLLSNVSLRAAVSASPLPLRVSASVATAEKPSKVPEIVLEPIKEISGTVRLPGSKSLSNRILLLAALSEGTTVVDNLLDSDDIHYMLGALRTLGLKVEDDKALRQAVVEGCSGLFPVGREPKDEVQLFLGNAGTAMRPLTAALAAAGGNSSYVLDGVPRMRERPIGDLVDALKQLGVDADCFQGTNCPPVRINGKGGLPGGKVKLSGSISSQYLTALLMAAPLSLGVVEIEIIDKLISVPYVEMTLKLMERFGVFVEHNESWDRFLIRGGQKYKTPGSAYVEGDASSASYFLAGAAVTGGTVTVEGCGSNSLQ
;
A
#
# COMPACT_ATOMS: atom_id res chain seq x y z
N MET A 1 22.22 26.13 20.66
CA MET A 1 21.70 25.48 21.90
C MET A 1 20.86 24.30 21.47
N ALA A 2 21.23 23.07 21.82
CA ALA A 2 20.48 21.90 21.34
C ALA A 2 19.17 21.72 22.11
N GLN A 3 18.11 21.36 21.37
CA GLN A 3 16.73 21.32 21.87
C GLN A 3 16.33 19.92 22.37
N VAL A 4 15.47 19.87 23.39
CA VAL A 4 14.76 18.66 23.82
C VAL A 4 13.35 18.75 23.29
N ILE A 5 12.95 17.81 22.42
CA ILE A 5 11.59 17.79 21.88
C ILE A 5 10.77 16.80 22.70
N ARG A 6 9.72 17.33 23.36
CA ARG A 6 8.65 16.52 23.95
C ARG A 6 7.48 16.49 23.00
N ILE A 7 7.09 15.30 22.55
CA ILE A 7 5.87 15.13 21.74
C ILE A 7 4.67 15.09 22.71
N PRO A 8 3.75 16.07 22.66
CA PRO A 8 2.58 16.08 23.53
C PRO A 8 1.59 14.97 23.16
N GLY A 9 1.06 14.27 24.16
CA GLY A 9 -0.02 13.29 23.98
C GLY A 9 -1.37 13.99 23.74
N GLY A 10 -2.12 13.51 22.75
CA GLY A 10 -3.50 13.96 22.52
C GLY A 10 -4.44 13.43 23.61
N SER A 11 -5.36 14.28 24.09
CA SER A 11 -6.39 13.85 25.06
C SER A 11 -7.33 12.79 24.43
N PRO A 12 -7.66 11.70 25.15
CA PRO A 12 -8.59 10.71 24.65
C PRO A 12 -10.03 11.24 24.66
N ALA A 13 -10.70 11.19 23.51
CA ALA A 13 -12.16 11.29 23.43
C ALA A 13 -12.79 10.04 24.07
N ALA A 14 -13.87 10.26 24.84
CA ALA A 14 -14.53 9.27 25.68
C ALA A 14 -14.97 8.01 24.91
N GLN A 15 -14.52 6.84 25.36
CA GLN A 15 -15.05 5.55 24.91
C GLN A 15 -16.40 5.28 25.58
N VAL A 16 -17.43 5.08 24.76
CA VAL A 16 -18.73 4.55 25.17
C VAL A 16 -18.57 3.03 25.38
N SER A 17 -18.76 2.60 26.62
CA SER A 17 -18.71 1.19 27.03
C SER A 17 -19.92 0.41 26.53
N GLY A 18 -19.68 -0.74 25.88
CA GLY A 18 -20.69 -1.73 25.49
C GLY A 18 -20.16 -3.13 25.78
N ASN A 19 -20.71 -3.75 26.83
CA ASN A 19 -20.40 -5.10 27.31
C ASN A 19 -21.04 -6.17 26.41
N SER A 20 -20.29 -7.22 26.05
CA SER A 20 -20.83 -8.59 26.02
C SER A 20 -19.71 -9.63 25.97
N ALA A 21 -19.67 -10.49 26.98
CA ALA A 21 -18.80 -11.65 27.12
C ALA A 21 -19.31 -12.84 26.30
N VAL A 22 -18.43 -13.59 25.64
CA VAL A 22 -18.67 -15.01 25.28
C VAL A 22 -17.39 -15.82 25.45
N SER A 23 -17.58 -16.99 26.04
CA SER A 23 -16.62 -17.94 26.61
C SER A 23 -15.81 -18.76 25.60
N SER A 24 -14.62 -19.14 26.05
CA SER A 24 -13.65 -20.06 25.45
C SER A 24 -14.06 -21.54 25.51
N SER A 25 -13.71 -22.31 24.45
CA SER A 25 -13.36 -23.73 24.58
C SER A 25 -12.47 -24.18 23.41
N ARG A 26 -11.22 -24.59 23.71
CA ARG A 26 -10.33 -25.35 22.82
C ARG A 26 -10.41 -26.84 23.18
N PRO A 27 -10.31 -27.77 22.21
CA PRO A 27 -9.85 -29.12 22.47
C PRO A 27 -8.36 -29.29 22.14
N THR A 28 -7.70 -30.05 23.00
CA THR A 28 -6.34 -30.58 22.93
C THR A 28 -6.27 -31.84 22.06
N THR A 29 -5.22 -32.01 21.27
CA THR A 29 -4.77 -33.33 20.79
C THR A 29 -3.25 -33.45 20.87
N ARG A 30 -2.81 -34.49 21.60
CA ARG A 30 -1.42 -34.97 21.72
C ARG A 30 -1.00 -35.70 20.44
N PHE A 31 0.26 -35.58 20.04
CA PHE A 31 0.96 -36.64 19.31
C PHE A 31 2.42 -36.76 19.79
N ASN A 32 2.85 -38.00 19.97
CA ASN A 32 4.13 -38.42 20.54
C ASN A 32 5.29 -38.29 19.56
N ALA A 33 6.48 -38.14 20.15
CA ALA A 33 7.80 -38.12 19.52
C ALA A 33 8.22 -39.47 18.91
N LEU A 34 9.15 -39.42 17.94
CA LEU A 34 10.36 -40.26 17.83
C LEU A 34 11.12 -39.93 16.53
N GLY A 35 12.45 -39.84 16.59
CA GLY A 35 13.31 -39.97 15.41
C GLY A 35 14.40 -38.90 15.26
N SER A 36 15.50 -39.04 16.00
CA SER A 36 16.77 -38.36 15.79
C SER A 36 17.64 -39.09 14.76
N PHE A 37 18.18 -38.38 13.76
CA PHE A 37 19.32 -38.83 12.95
C PHE A 37 20.26 -37.65 12.58
N PRO A 38 21.57 -37.88 12.44
CA PRO A 38 22.59 -36.83 12.45
C PRO A 38 22.95 -36.33 11.04
N VAL A 39 23.28 -35.04 10.96
CA VAL A 39 23.87 -34.42 9.76
C VAL A 39 25.39 -34.62 9.76
N ARG A 40 25.89 -35.16 8.65
CA ARG A 40 27.31 -35.45 8.38
C ARG A 40 27.89 -34.26 7.59
N SER A 41 28.81 -33.49 8.16
CA SER A 41 29.57 -32.48 7.40
C SER A 41 30.83 -33.11 6.79
N GLN A 42 30.95 -33.07 5.48
CA GLN A 42 32.21 -33.32 4.76
C GLN A 42 32.74 -31.98 4.25
N PHE A 43 33.95 -31.59 4.66
CA PHE A 43 34.83 -30.73 3.86
C PHE A 43 36.30 -31.13 4.14
N LEU A 44 36.90 -31.84 3.17
CA LEU A 44 38.34 -31.80 2.87
C LEU A 44 38.65 -30.42 2.25
N GLY A 45 39.82 -29.79 2.35
CA GLY A 45 41.09 -30.13 2.97
C GLY A 45 42.12 -29.03 2.63
N SER A 46 43.04 -28.81 3.58
CA SER A 46 44.44 -28.36 3.46
C SER A 46 44.87 -27.33 2.39
N LYS A 47 45.56 -26.27 2.86
CA LYS A 47 47.02 -26.13 2.66
C LYS A 47 47.64 -25.08 3.60
N LEU A 48 48.70 -25.50 4.31
CA LEU A 48 49.67 -24.68 5.04
C LEU A 48 50.38 -23.71 4.10
N LEU A 49 50.86 -22.56 4.63
CA LEU A 49 52.25 -22.10 4.50
C LEU A 49 52.59 -21.00 5.54
N SER A 50 53.53 -21.36 6.43
CA SER A 50 54.62 -20.60 7.07
C SER A 50 54.48 -19.13 7.53
N ASN A 51 54.85 -18.94 8.80
CA ASN A 51 55.31 -17.72 9.45
C ASN A 51 56.51 -17.06 8.73
N VAL A 52 56.44 -15.74 8.51
CA VAL A 52 57.61 -14.85 8.48
C VAL A 52 57.27 -13.57 9.25
N SER A 53 58.00 -13.34 10.33
CA SER A 53 57.99 -12.09 11.10
C SER A 53 59.02 -11.14 10.49
N LEU A 54 58.57 -9.97 10.04
CA LEU A 54 59.45 -8.85 9.67
C LEU A 54 58.91 -7.58 10.30
N ARG A 55 59.59 -7.12 11.36
CA ARG A 55 59.48 -5.77 11.90
C ARG A 55 60.12 -4.81 10.90
N ALA A 56 59.35 -3.85 10.40
CA ALA A 56 59.88 -2.61 9.85
C ALA A 56 59.05 -1.45 10.44
N ALA A 57 59.70 -0.66 11.30
CA ALA A 57 59.13 0.57 11.81
C ALA A 57 59.25 1.65 10.72
N VAL A 58 58.11 2.18 10.28
CA VAL A 58 58.07 3.39 9.44
C VAL A 58 57.12 4.37 10.13
N SER A 59 57.73 5.41 10.71
CA SER A 59 57.05 6.61 11.21
C SER A 59 56.49 7.38 10.02
N ALA A 60 55.18 7.36 9.82
CA ALA A 60 54.49 8.21 8.86
C ALA A 60 53.55 9.17 9.61
N SER A 61 53.92 10.44 9.64
CA SER A 61 53.06 11.53 10.12
C SER A 61 51.82 11.67 9.23
N PRO A 62 50.62 11.91 9.77
CA PRO A 62 49.44 12.11 8.94
C PRO A 62 49.48 13.48 8.29
N LEU A 63 49.67 13.52 6.96
CA LEU A 63 49.38 14.71 6.15
C LEU A 63 47.85 14.84 6.03
N PRO A 64 47.27 16.05 6.15
CA PRO A 64 45.84 16.22 5.99
C PRO A 64 45.47 16.02 4.52
N LEU A 65 44.63 15.02 4.26
CA LEU A 65 44.05 14.76 2.96
C LEU A 65 43.04 15.87 2.65
N ARG A 66 43.43 16.83 1.81
CA ARG A 66 42.57 17.96 1.41
C ARG A 66 41.71 17.51 0.23
N VAL A 67 40.50 17.05 0.49
CA VAL A 67 39.49 16.81 -0.56
C VAL A 67 38.85 18.15 -0.91
N SER A 68 39.28 18.73 -2.01
CA SER A 68 38.65 19.93 -2.59
C SER A 68 37.49 19.49 -3.49
N ALA A 69 36.27 19.48 -2.98
CA ALA A 69 35.07 19.44 -3.81
C ALA A 69 34.74 20.87 -4.24
N SER A 70 35.30 21.32 -5.37
CA SER A 70 34.85 22.56 -6.01
C SER A 70 33.71 22.23 -6.94
N VAL A 71 32.48 22.47 -6.49
CA VAL A 71 31.34 22.68 -7.37
C VAL A 71 30.71 23.99 -6.94
N ALA A 72 31.24 25.08 -7.50
CA ALA A 72 30.54 26.35 -7.52
C ALA A 72 29.38 26.23 -8.52
N THR A 73 28.29 25.61 -8.10
CA THR A 73 26.99 25.82 -8.74
C THR A 73 26.42 27.10 -8.16
N ALA A 74 26.28 28.13 -9.00
CA ALA A 74 25.51 29.31 -8.68
C ALA A 74 24.13 28.86 -8.16
N GLU A 75 23.86 29.12 -6.88
CA GLU A 75 22.60 28.79 -6.24
C GLU A 75 21.48 29.56 -6.95
N LYS A 76 20.69 28.84 -7.74
CA LYS A 76 19.40 29.33 -8.18
C LYS A 76 18.53 29.37 -6.92
N PRO A 77 18.07 30.54 -6.44
CA PRO A 77 17.31 30.61 -5.19
C PRO A 77 16.08 29.71 -5.31
N SER A 78 16.08 28.64 -4.51
CA SER A 78 14.96 27.73 -4.42
C SER A 78 13.79 28.52 -3.84
N LYS A 79 12.68 28.60 -4.58
CA LYS A 79 11.42 29.18 -4.07
C LYS A 79 10.71 28.27 -3.05
N VAL A 80 11.33 27.17 -2.66
CA VAL A 80 10.77 26.22 -1.70
C VAL A 80 11.05 26.77 -0.30
N PRO A 81 10.04 26.87 0.59
CA PRO A 81 10.26 27.28 1.96
C PRO A 81 11.30 26.37 2.62
N GLU A 82 12.35 26.97 3.15
CA GLU A 82 13.42 26.27 3.85
C GLU A 82 13.05 26.11 5.33
N ILE A 83 13.33 24.93 5.89
CA ILE A 83 13.20 24.64 7.31
C ILE A 83 14.57 24.22 7.82
N VAL A 84 15.16 25.04 8.69
CA VAL A 84 16.43 24.72 9.36
C VAL A 84 16.12 24.09 10.71
N LEU A 85 16.54 22.84 10.90
CA LEU A 85 16.42 22.11 12.17
C LEU A 85 17.73 22.19 12.95
N GLU A 86 17.69 22.85 14.11
CA GLU A 86 18.81 22.82 15.06
C GLU A 86 19.04 21.40 15.60
N PRO A 87 20.28 21.02 15.98
CA PRO A 87 20.55 19.71 16.55
C PRO A 87 19.64 19.39 17.74
N ILE A 88 18.90 18.28 17.63
CA ILE A 88 18.00 17.77 18.66
C ILE A 88 18.77 16.81 19.54
N LYS A 89 18.79 17.06 20.85
CA LYS A 89 19.50 16.23 21.84
C LYS A 89 18.76 14.93 22.13
N GLU A 90 17.45 15.01 22.28
CA GLU A 90 16.60 13.90 22.70
C GLU A 90 15.19 14.07 22.10
N ILE A 91 14.61 12.96 21.65
CA ILE A 91 13.23 12.83 21.17
C ILE A 91 12.49 11.84 22.07
N SER A 92 11.55 12.35 22.88
CA SER A 92 10.74 11.53 23.79
C SER A 92 9.28 12.00 23.80
N GLY A 93 8.32 11.09 24.02
CA GLY A 93 6.91 11.44 24.19
C GLY A 93 5.92 10.43 23.60
N THR A 94 4.68 10.88 23.35
CA THR A 94 3.63 10.05 22.78
C THR A 94 3.09 10.71 21.51
N VAL A 95 3.00 9.96 20.42
CA VAL A 95 2.44 10.44 19.15
C VAL A 95 1.25 9.58 18.75
N ARG A 96 0.12 10.22 18.44
CA ARG A 96 -1.02 9.55 17.80
C ARG A 96 -0.92 9.72 16.30
N LEU A 97 -0.84 8.60 15.60
CA LEU A 97 -0.70 8.60 14.15
C LEU A 97 -2.00 9.04 13.46
N PRO A 98 -1.91 9.81 12.36
CA PRO A 98 -3.01 9.94 11.44
C PRO A 98 -3.28 8.60 10.74
N GLY A 99 -4.45 8.45 10.13
CA GLY A 99 -4.78 7.26 9.34
C GLY A 99 -3.75 6.95 8.25
N SER A 100 -3.60 5.67 7.93
CA SER A 100 -2.73 5.20 6.85
C SER A 100 -3.27 5.56 5.47
N LYS A 101 -2.44 6.19 4.63
CA LYS A 101 -2.78 6.54 3.24
C LYS A 101 -3.20 5.31 2.44
N SER A 102 -2.35 4.29 2.48
CA SER A 102 -2.52 3.04 1.74
C SER A 102 -3.76 2.27 2.17
N LEU A 103 -4.08 2.29 3.47
CA LEU A 103 -5.25 1.61 3.99
C LEU A 103 -6.54 2.40 3.71
N SER A 104 -6.51 3.73 3.87
CA SER A 104 -7.63 4.62 3.55
C SER A 104 -8.13 4.40 2.12
N ASN A 105 -7.24 4.46 1.12
CA ASN A 105 -7.64 4.30 -0.28
C ASN A 105 -8.15 2.89 -0.61
N ARG A 106 -7.59 1.85 0.02
CA ARG A 106 -8.11 0.48 -0.14
C ARG A 106 -9.50 0.33 0.46
N ILE A 107 -9.71 0.82 1.67
CA ILE A 107 -11.01 0.76 2.35
C ILE A 107 -12.06 1.53 1.56
N LEU A 108 -11.75 2.74 1.10
CA LEU A 108 -12.68 3.55 0.30
C LEU A 108 -13.10 2.84 -0.99
N LEU A 109 -12.15 2.23 -1.70
CA LEU A 109 -12.47 1.49 -2.92
C LEU A 109 -13.31 0.23 -2.63
N LEU A 110 -12.97 -0.54 -1.58
CA LEU A 110 -13.76 -1.73 -1.24
C LEU A 110 -15.15 -1.37 -0.72
N ALA A 111 -15.28 -0.31 0.07
CA ALA A 111 -16.56 0.25 0.47
C ALA A 111 -17.40 0.64 -0.76
N ALA A 112 -16.79 1.33 -1.72
CA ALA A 112 -17.45 1.70 -2.96
C ALA A 112 -17.91 0.48 -3.79
N LEU A 113 -17.11 -0.58 -3.84
CA LEU A 113 -17.44 -1.80 -4.59
C LEU A 113 -18.43 -2.74 -3.86
N SER A 114 -18.66 -2.52 -2.56
CA SER A 114 -19.48 -3.41 -1.72
C SER A 114 -20.99 -3.25 -1.89
N GLU A 115 -21.73 -4.26 -1.47
CA GLU A 115 -23.16 -4.16 -1.18
C GLU A 115 -23.36 -3.46 0.18
N GLY A 116 -24.18 -2.40 0.23
CA GLY A 116 -24.54 -1.67 1.45
C GLY A 116 -23.72 -0.40 1.69
N THR A 117 -23.88 0.20 2.87
CA THR A 117 -23.21 1.46 3.24
C THR A 117 -22.10 1.18 4.24
N THR A 118 -20.92 1.78 4.02
CA THR A 118 -19.77 1.68 4.93
C THR A 118 -19.45 3.05 5.52
N VAL A 119 -19.35 3.13 6.85
CA VAL A 119 -18.75 4.27 7.54
C VAL A 119 -17.25 4.03 7.69
N VAL A 120 -16.42 4.92 7.17
CA VAL A 120 -14.97 4.82 7.19
C VAL A 120 -14.40 5.87 8.13
N ASP A 121 -13.79 5.42 9.23
CA ASP A 121 -13.29 6.28 10.30
C ASP A 121 -11.77 6.46 10.25
N ASN A 122 -11.30 7.59 10.81
CA ASN A 122 -9.89 7.96 10.92
C ASN A 122 -9.17 8.03 9.56
N LEU A 123 -9.86 8.51 8.52
CA LEU A 123 -9.26 8.76 7.21
C LEU A 123 -8.07 9.72 7.32
N LEU A 124 -7.07 9.49 6.47
CA LEU A 124 -5.98 10.44 6.31
C LEU A 124 -6.48 11.71 5.60
N ASP A 125 -6.30 12.87 6.23
CA ASP A 125 -6.48 14.15 5.55
C ASP A 125 -5.28 14.40 4.63
N SER A 126 -5.44 14.06 3.35
CA SER A 126 -4.41 14.24 2.32
C SER A 126 -5.00 14.34 0.92
N ASP A 127 -4.24 14.92 0.00
CA ASP A 127 -4.58 15.01 -1.42
C ASP A 127 -4.95 13.63 -2.01
N ASP A 128 -4.21 12.57 -1.68
CA ASP A 128 -4.48 11.22 -2.17
C ASP A 128 -5.91 10.75 -1.86
N ILE A 129 -6.41 11.05 -0.65
CA ILE A 129 -7.75 10.66 -0.21
C ILE A 129 -8.80 11.58 -0.81
N HIS A 130 -8.49 12.88 -0.91
CA HIS A 130 -9.37 13.84 -1.58
C HIS A 130 -9.63 13.47 -3.05
N TYR A 131 -8.59 13.09 -3.80
CA TYR A 131 -8.74 12.63 -5.18
C TYR A 131 -9.51 11.32 -5.29
N MET A 132 -9.33 10.38 -4.35
CA MET A 132 -10.14 9.15 -4.32
C MET A 132 -11.62 9.44 -4.10
N LEU A 133 -11.97 10.23 -3.07
CA LEU A 133 -13.36 10.59 -2.78
C LEU A 133 -14.00 11.35 -3.96
N GLY A 134 -13.25 12.27 -4.58
CA GLY A 134 -13.68 12.98 -5.78
C GLY A 134 -13.94 12.04 -6.95
N ALA A 135 -13.04 11.08 -7.20
CA ALA A 135 -13.23 10.09 -8.25
C ALA A 135 -14.47 9.21 -8.01
N LEU A 136 -14.70 8.76 -6.78
CA LEU A 136 -15.90 7.98 -6.44
C LEU A 136 -17.20 8.77 -6.71
N ARG A 137 -17.22 10.08 -6.41
CA ARG A 137 -18.35 10.95 -6.76
C ARG A 137 -18.53 11.08 -8.26
N THR A 138 -17.46 11.27 -9.02
CA THR A 138 -17.51 11.31 -10.49
C THR A 138 -18.02 10.01 -11.10
N LEU A 139 -17.73 8.87 -10.46
CA LEU A 139 -18.28 7.55 -10.82
C LEU A 139 -19.75 7.37 -10.42
N GLY A 140 -20.36 8.39 -9.80
CA GLY A 140 -21.79 8.45 -9.48
C GLY A 140 -22.16 7.83 -8.14
N LEU A 141 -21.19 7.49 -7.29
CA LEU A 141 -21.48 7.04 -5.92
C LEU A 141 -21.92 8.21 -5.04
N LYS A 142 -22.78 7.92 -4.06
CA LYS A 142 -23.06 8.83 -2.96
C LYS A 142 -21.97 8.66 -1.90
N VAL A 143 -21.19 9.72 -1.74
CA VAL A 143 -20.07 9.78 -0.80
C VAL A 143 -20.14 11.08 -0.03
N GLU A 144 -20.36 10.97 1.27
CA GLU A 144 -20.35 12.08 2.21
C GLU A 144 -19.04 12.01 3.01
N ASP A 145 -18.30 13.11 3.14
CA ASP A 145 -17.08 13.16 3.95
C ASP A 145 -17.10 14.35 4.91
N ASP A 146 -16.62 14.11 6.13
CA ASP A 146 -16.41 15.12 7.15
C ASP A 146 -14.92 15.14 7.51
N LYS A 147 -14.24 16.21 7.10
CA LYS A 147 -12.80 16.40 7.36
C LYS A 147 -12.48 16.64 8.84
N ALA A 148 -13.38 17.27 9.58
CA ALA A 148 -13.18 17.53 11.00
C ALA A 148 -13.26 16.22 11.80
N LEU A 149 -14.19 15.34 11.44
CA LEU A 149 -14.31 14.00 12.01
C LEU A 149 -13.37 12.97 11.39
N ARG A 150 -12.72 13.31 10.26
CA ARG A 150 -11.89 12.38 9.46
C ARG A 150 -12.67 11.12 9.08
N GLN A 151 -13.92 11.31 8.66
CA GLN A 151 -14.85 10.23 8.39
C GLN A 151 -15.41 10.38 6.98
N ALA A 152 -15.72 9.25 6.32
CA ALA A 152 -16.57 9.24 5.14
C ALA A 152 -17.65 8.17 5.22
N VAL A 153 -18.82 8.44 4.68
CA VAL A 153 -19.92 7.49 4.50
C VAL A 153 -20.03 7.19 3.01
N VAL A 154 -19.87 5.93 2.64
CA VAL A 154 -19.86 5.47 1.24
C VAL A 154 -21.02 4.49 1.02
N GLU A 155 -21.99 4.87 0.19
CA GLU A 155 -23.03 3.94 -0.30
C GLU A 155 -22.45 3.13 -1.46
N GLY A 156 -22.21 1.84 -1.21
CA GLY A 156 -21.57 0.93 -2.16
C GLY A 156 -22.43 0.63 -3.37
N CYS A 157 -21.78 0.33 -4.50
CA CYS A 157 -22.40 0.15 -5.81
C CYS A 157 -22.65 -1.32 -6.19
N SER A 158 -22.33 -2.26 -5.30
CA SER A 158 -22.51 -3.70 -5.54
C SER A 158 -21.79 -4.21 -6.79
N GLY A 159 -20.58 -3.69 -7.06
CA GLY A 159 -19.72 -4.15 -8.16
C GLY A 159 -20.01 -3.54 -9.55
N LEU A 160 -20.91 -2.56 -9.66
CA LEU A 160 -21.12 -1.79 -10.90
C LEU A 160 -21.23 -0.30 -10.59
N PHE A 161 -20.23 0.48 -10.99
CA PHE A 161 -20.25 1.93 -10.80
C PHE A 161 -21.48 2.57 -11.46
N PRO A 162 -22.21 3.46 -10.75
CA PRO A 162 -23.46 4.02 -11.27
C PRO A 162 -23.33 4.69 -12.64
N VAL A 163 -22.20 5.37 -12.90
CA VAL A 163 -21.92 6.00 -14.20
C VAL A 163 -21.82 5.00 -15.36
N GLY A 164 -21.52 3.72 -15.09
CA GLY A 164 -21.38 2.65 -16.07
C GLY A 164 -22.66 1.86 -16.34
N ARG A 165 -23.79 2.22 -15.72
CA ARG A 165 -25.10 1.58 -15.96
C ARG A 165 -25.67 1.91 -17.33
N GLU A 166 -25.34 3.09 -17.83
CA GLU A 166 -25.65 3.53 -19.19
C GLU A 166 -24.32 3.79 -19.92
N PRO A 167 -24.20 3.38 -21.20
CA PRO A 167 -23.01 3.68 -21.98
C PRO A 167 -22.76 5.19 -22.05
N LYS A 168 -21.53 5.60 -21.77
CA LYS A 168 -21.06 6.97 -21.97
C LYS A 168 -19.84 6.99 -22.87
N ASP A 169 -19.74 8.04 -23.68
CA ASP A 169 -18.63 8.22 -24.62
C ASP A 169 -17.28 8.30 -23.89
N GLU A 170 -17.16 9.12 -22.82
CA GLU A 170 -15.95 9.21 -22.00
C GLU A 170 -16.24 9.78 -20.60
N VAL A 171 -15.64 9.19 -19.56
CA VAL A 171 -15.64 9.68 -18.18
C VAL A 171 -14.21 9.99 -17.73
N GLN A 172 -13.94 11.23 -17.33
CA GLN A 172 -12.60 11.65 -16.95
C GLN A 172 -12.42 11.67 -15.42
N LEU A 173 -11.34 11.05 -14.95
CA LEU A 173 -10.92 11.05 -13.55
C LEU A 173 -9.57 11.74 -13.42
N PHE A 174 -9.56 12.93 -12.80
CA PHE A 174 -8.33 13.61 -12.44
C PHE A 174 -7.89 13.21 -11.03
N LEU A 175 -6.73 12.56 -10.92
CA LEU A 175 -6.25 11.94 -9.67
C LEU A 175 -4.99 12.61 -9.12
N GLY A 176 -4.66 13.82 -9.57
CA GLY A 176 -3.49 14.56 -9.10
C GLY A 176 -2.20 13.75 -9.17
N ASN A 177 -1.50 13.58 -8.04
CA ASN A 177 -0.36 12.66 -7.91
C ASN A 177 -0.69 11.44 -7.02
N ALA A 178 -1.97 11.07 -6.91
CA ALA A 178 -2.46 10.03 -6.03
C ALA A 178 -2.21 8.62 -6.61
N GLY A 179 -1.03 8.08 -6.37
CA GLY A 179 -0.65 6.77 -6.90
C GLY A 179 -1.47 5.62 -6.34
N THR A 180 -1.88 5.76 -5.08
CA THR A 180 -2.69 4.77 -4.36
C THR A 180 -4.18 4.82 -4.76
N ALA A 181 -4.60 5.83 -5.51
CA ALA A 181 -5.91 5.88 -6.17
C ALA A 181 -5.83 5.45 -7.64
N MET A 182 -4.84 5.96 -8.38
CA MET A 182 -4.64 5.69 -9.81
C MET A 182 -4.66 4.19 -10.13
N ARG A 183 -3.80 3.39 -9.50
CA ARG A 183 -3.64 1.97 -9.88
C ARG A 183 -4.88 1.14 -9.53
N PRO A 184 -5.43 1.20 -8.30
CA PRO A 184 -6.63 0.45 -7.98
C PRO A 184 -7.85 0.88 -8.79
N LEU A 185 -8.05 2.18 -9.06
CA LEU A 185 -9.16 2.63 -9.90
C LEU A 185 -9.02 2.14 -11.35
N THR A 186 -7.81 2.13 -11.93
CA THR A 186 -7.59 1.56 -13.27
C THR A 186 -8.10 0.11 -13.37
N ALA A 187 -7.75 -0.74 -12.41
CA ALA A 187 -8.22 -2.13 -12.40
C ALA A 187 -9.72 -2.25 -12.07
N ALA A 188 -10.21 -1.47 -11.10
CA ALA A 188 -11.61 -1.49 -10.70
C ALA A 188 -12.55 -1.06 -11.84
N LEU A 189 -12.16 -0.09 -12.66
CA LEU A 189 -12.94 0.33 -13.82
C LEU A 189 -13.05 -0.76 -14.89
N ALA A 190 -12.01 -1.59 -15.07
CA ALA A 190 -12.09 -2.73 -15.97
C ALA A 190 -13.12 -3.77 -15.51
N ALA A 191 -13.28 -3.95 -14.20
CA ALA A 191 -14.21 -4.93 -13.64
C ALA A 191 -15.63 -4.39 -13.41
N ALA A 192 -15.74 -3.15 -12.91
CA ALA A 192 -16.98 -2.55 -12.42
C ALA A 192 -17.44 -1.32 -13.23
N GLY A 193 -16.77 -0.99 -14.33
CA GLY A 193 -17.07 0.20 -15.14
C GLY A 193 -18.18 0.03 -16.19
N GLY A 194 -18.76 -1.16 -16.35
CA GLY A 194 -19.81 -1.39 -17.34
C GLY A 194 -19.34 -1.17 -18.78
N ASN A 195 -20.14 -0.51 -19.60
CA ASN A 195 -19.93 -0.30 -21.05
C ASN A 195 -19.58 1.16 -21.40
N SER A 196 -18.61 1.75 -20.70
CA SER A 196 -18.21 3.15 -20.87
C SER A 196 -16.69 3.28 -21.05
N SER A 197 -16.24 4.37 -21.69
CA SER A 197 -14.81 4.72 -21.73
C SER A 197 -14.42 5.59 -20.52
N TYR A 198 -13.24 5.35 -19.98
CA TYR A 198 -12.69 6.07 -18.83
C TYR A 198 -11.28 6.56 -19.13
N VAL A 199 -10.98 7.80 -18.76
CA VAL A 199 -9.62 8.36 -18.82
C VAL A 199 -9.19 8.76 -17.42
N LEU A 200 -8.12 8.12 -16.93
CA LEU A 200 -7.49 8.46 -15.65
C LEU A 200 -6.21 9.25 -15.91
N ASP A 201 -6.17 10.48 -15.42
CA ASP A 201 -5.03 11.40 -15.60
C ASP A 201 -4.64 12.05 -14.27
N GLY A 202 -3.58 12.84 -14.29
CA GLY A 202 -3.11 13.60 -13.15
C GLY A 202 -2.20 14.76 -13.54
N VAL A 203 -1.48 15.27 -12.55
CA VAL A 203 -0.46 16.31 -12.77
C VAL A 203 0.70 15.78 -13.61
N PRO A 204 1.57 16.63 -14.19
CA PRO A 204 2.73 16.18 -14.99
C PRO A 204 3.56 15.11 -14.29
N ARG A 205 3.78 15.23 -12.97
CA ARG A 205 4.50 14.22 -12.21
C ARG A 205 3.84 12.84 -12.23
N MET A 206 2.51 12.75 -12.25
CA MET A 206 1.81 11.48 -12.37
C MET A 206 2.04 10.82 -13.73
N ARG A 207 2.14 11.63 -14.80
CA ARG A 207 2.40 11.17 -16.18
C ARG A 207 3.83 10.65 -16.40
N GLU A 208 4.67 10.74 -15.38
CA GLU A 208 6.02 10.16 -15.34
C GLU A 208 6.11 8.93 -14.41
N ARG A 209 5.00 8.54 -13.77
CA ARG A 209 4.98 7.41 -12.85
C ARG A 209 4.49 6.16 -13.58
N PRO A 210 5.21 5.04 -13.50
CA PRO A 210 4.89 3.86 -14.27
C PRO A 210 3.52 3.28 -13.89
N ILE A 211 2.85 2.75 -14.90
CA ILE A 211 1.63 1.93 -14.78
C ILE A 211 1.51 0.87 -15.88
N GLY A 212 2.45 0.86 -16.86
CA GLY A 212 2.44 -0.04 -18.02
C GLY A 212 2.20 -1.49 -17.66
N ASP A 213 2.91 -2.04 -16.67
CA ASP A 213 2.75 -3.46 -16.29
C ASP A 213 1.32 -3.80 -15.82
N LEU A 214 0.63 -2.87 -15.15
CA LEU A 214 -0.78 -3.05 -14.78
C LEU A 214 -1.67 -3.01 -16.03
N VAL A 215 -1.41 -2.08 -16.96
CA VAL A 215 -2.16 -1.97 -18.21
C VAL A 215 -1.96 -3.21 -19.07
N ASP A 216 -0.74 -3.72 -19.18
CA ASP A 216 -0.44 -4.94 -19.93
C ASP A 216 -1.01 -6.19 -19.26
N ALA A 217 -1.05 -6.22 -17.93
CA ALA A 217 -1.77 -7.25 -17.18
C ALA A 217 -3.29 -7.22 -17.48
N LEU A 218 -3.92 -6.05 -17.53
CA LEU A 218 -5.33 -5.91 -17.89
C LEU A 218 -5.59 -6.35 -19.34
N LYS A 219 -4.69 -6.02 -20.29
CA LYS A 219 -4.77 -6.50 -21.68
C LYS A 219 -4.72 -8.02 -21.77
N GLN A 220 -3.85 -8.67 -20.99
CA GLN A 220 -3.80 -10.15 -20.93
C GLN A 220 -5.13 -10.75 -20.46
N LEU A 221 -5.87 -10.05 -19.60
CA LEU A 221 -7.22 -10.42 -19.15
C LEU A 221 -8.34 -10.00 -20.11
N GLY A 222 -8.00 -9.54 -21.32
CA GLY A 222 -8.97 -9.18 -22.36
C GLY A 222 -9.57 -7.78 -22.24
N VAL A 223 -9.00 -6.91 -21.41
CA VAL A 223 -9.44 -5.51 -21.27
C VAL A 223 -8.85 -4.67 -22.38
N ASP A 224 -9.67 -3.80 -22.97
CA ASP A 224 -9.21 -2.74 -23.86
C ASP A 224 -8.71 -1.56 -23.03
N ALA A 225 -7.39 -1.50 -22.85
CA ALA A 225 -6.70 -0.57 -21.96
C ALA A 225 -5.40 -0.09 -22.59
N ASP A 226 -5.11 1.20 -22.51
CA ASP A 226 -3.87 1.77 -23.06
C ASP A 226 -3.40 3.04 -22.35
N CYS A 227 -2.06 3.18 -22.24
CA CYS A 227 -1.43 4.47 -22.00
C CYS A 227 -1.31 5.20 -23.33
N PHE A 228 -2.37 5.90 -23.75
CA PHE A 228 -2.52 6.42 -25.11
C PHE A 228 -1.52 7.52 -25.51
N GLN A 229 -0.67 8.00 -24.59
CA GLN A 229 0.47 8.87 -24.88
C GLN A 229 1.76 8.11 -25.24
N GLY A 230 1.75 6.76 -25.18
CA GLY A 230 2.90 5.94 -25.55
C GLY A 230 4.05 5.92 -24.54
N THR A 231 3.82 6.31 -23.28
CA THR A 231 4.87 6.50 -22.25
C THR A 231 4.90 5.43 -21.17
N ASN A 232 4.05 4.39 -21.24
CA ASN A 232 3.82 3.42 -20.16
C ASN A 232 3.46 4.04 -18.79
N CYS A 233 3.00 5.30 -18.83
CA CYS A 233 2.57 6.09 -17.70
C CYS A 233 1.19 6.69 -18.01
N PRO A 234 0.45 7.20 -17.00
CA PRO A 234 -0.77 7.94 -17.25
C PRO A 234 -0.57 9.11 -18.24
N PRO A 235 -1.61 9.56 -18.95
CA PRO A 235 -3.00 9.16 -18.82
C PRO A 235 -3.29 7.73 -19.32
N VAL A 236 -4.16 7.02 -18.62
CA VAL A 236 -4.61 5.67 -18.98
C VAL A 236 -6.06 5.74 -19.46
N ARG A 237 -6.36 5.12 -20.60
CA ARG A 237 -7.73 4.88 -21.05
C ARG A 237 -8.12 3.43 -20.78
N ILE A 238 -9.35 3.23 -20.32
CA ILE A 238 -10.00 1.93 -20.15
C ILE A 238 -11.34 1.99 -20.89
N ASN A 239 -11.53 1.11 -21.88
CA ASN A 239 -12.81 0.95 -22.56
C ASN A 239 -13.54 -0.26 -21.97
N GLY A 240 -14.53 0.01 -21.12
CA GLY A 240 -15.36 -1.02 -20.51
C GLY A 240 -16.21 -1.75 -21.53
N LYS A 241 -16.24 -3.09 -21.42
CA LYS A 241 -17.05 -3.99 -22.27
C LYS A 241 -17.98 -4.89 -21.44
N GLY A 242 -18.50 -4.35 -20.33
CA GLY A 242 -19.49 -5.01 -19.50
C GLY A 242 -18.93 -5.85 -18.36
N GLY A 243 -17.60 -5.84 -18.18
CA GLY A 243 -16.91 -6.46 -17.05
C GLY A 243 -15.53 -6.98 -17.43
N LEU A 244 -14.78 -7.45 -16.43
CA LEU A 244 -13.48 -8.08 -16.60
C LEU A 244 -13.70 -9.55 -17.01
N PRO A 245 -13.26 -10.01 -18.19
CA PRO A 245 -13.54 -11.39 -18.65
C PRO A 245 -12.98 -12.49 -17.74
N GLY A 246 -11.80 -12.27 -17.15
CA GLY A 246 -11.04 -13.29 -16.44
C GLY A 246 -9.92 -13.88 -17.31
N GLY A 247 -9.34 -14.98 -16.87
CA GLY A 247 -8.23 -15.67 -17.56
C GLY A 247 -6.94 -15.68 -16.75
N LYS A 248 -5.83 -15.93 -17.45
CA LYS A 248 -4.50 -15.99 -16.83
C LYS A 248 -3.71 -14.74 -17.16
N VAL A 249 -2.97 -14.25 -16.18
CA VAL A 249 -2.10 -13.08 -16.34
C VAL A 249 -0.76 -13.31 -15.67
N LYS A 250 0.30 -12.90 -16.36
CA LYS A 250 1.65 -12.87 -15.81
C LYS A 250 1.99 -11.45 -15.39
N LEU A 251 2.53 -11.29 -14.19
CA LEU A 251 2.88 -10.00 -13.60
C LEU A 251 4.26 -10.06 -12.95
N SER A 252 5.09 -9.05 -13.17
CA SER A 252 6.32 -8.89 -12.38
C SER A 252 5.97 -8.45 -10.96
N GLY A 253 6.48 -9.19 -9.97
CA GLY A 253 6.37 -8.87 -8.56
C GLY A 253 7.50 -7.97 -8.05
N SER A 254 8.56 -7.73 -8.84
CA SER A 254 9.75 -6.98 -8.43
C SER A 254 9.63 -5.46 -8.59
N ILE A 255 8.63 -4.97 -9.33
CA ILE A 255 8.49 -3.54 -9.64
C ILE A 255 7.62 -2.81 -8.61
N SER A 256 6.39 -3.27 -8.39
CA SER A 256 5.44 -2.61 -7.49
C SER A 256 4.31 -3.52 -7.06
N SER A 257 4.12 -3.67 -5.74
CA SER A 257 2.95 -4.38 -5.18
C SER A 257 1.62 -3.70 -5.51
N GLN A 258 1.62 -2.43 -5.91
CA GLN A 258 0.39 -1.70 -6.25
C GLN A 258 -0.35 -2.33 -7.44
N TYR A 259 0.37 -2.91 -8.41
CA TYR A 259 -0.25 -3.53 -9.58
C TYR A 259 -0.96 -4.83 -9.19
N LEU A 260 -0.28 -5.68 -8.42
CA LEU A 260 -0.86 -6.91 -7.91
C LEU A 260 -2.08 -6.59 -7.02
N THR A 261 -1.95 -5.66 -6.07
CA THR A 261 -3.08 -5.31 -5.18
C THR A 261 -4.26 -4.69 -5.92
N ALA A 262 -4.03 -3.91 -6.98
CA ALA A 262 -5.09 -3.41 -7.84
C ALA A 262 -5.86 -4.55 -8.54
N LEU A 263 -5.15 -5.52 -9.11
CA LEU A 263 -5.76 -6.70 -9.73
C LEU A 263 -6.51 -7.55 -8.70
N LEU A 264 -5.91 -7.78 -7.52
CA LEU A 264 -6.55 -8.56 -6.45
C LEU A 264 -7.88 -7.94 -6.00
N MET A 265 -7.96 -6.61 -5.86
CA MET A 265 -9.20 -5.96 -5.46
C MET A 265 -10.29 -6.01 -6.55
N ALA A 266 -9.91 -5.99 -7.83
CA ALA A 266 -10.84 -5.96 -8.96
C ALA A 266 -11.29 -7.37 -9.43
N ALA A 267 -10.38 -8.34 -9.43
CA ALA A 267 -10.59 -9.70 -9.94
C ALA A 267 -11.81 -10.45 -9.36
N PRO A 268 -12.20 -10.29 -8.08
CA PRO A 268 -13.39 -10.95 -7.54
C PRO A 268 -14.69 -10.60 -8.29
N LEU A 269 -14.74 -9.41 -8.89
CA LEU A 269 -15.88 -8.91 -9.67
C LEU A 269 -15.84 -9.36 -11.14
N SER A 270 -14.81 -10.09 -11.57
CA SER A 270 -14.71 -10.58 -12.95
C SER A 270 -15.80 -11.59 -13.28
N LEU A 271 -16.06 -11.73 -14.59
CA LEU A 271 -17.04 -12.67 -15.14
C LEU A 271 -16.55 -14.13 -15.06
N GLY A 272 -15.23 -14.33 -15.10
CA GLY A 272 -14.57 -15.63 -15.08
C GLY A 272 -13.55 -15.76 -13.95
N VAL A 273 -12.86 -16.90 -13.88
CA VAL A 273 -11.76 -17.07 -12.92
C VAL A 273 -10.55 -16.26 -13.37
N VAL A 274 -9.88 -15.58 -12.44
CA VAL A 274 -8.60 -14.90 -12.67
C VAL A 274 -7.48 -15.68 -11.98
N GLU A 275 -6.45 -16.00 -12.74
CA GLU A 275 -5.21 -16.61 -12.23
C GLU A 275 -4.04 -15.66 -12.49
N ILE A 276 -3.40 -15.20 -11.41
CA ILE A 276 -2.24 -14.30 -11.47
C ILE A 276 -0.98 -15.10 -11.16
N GLU A 277 -0.04 -15.16 -12.10
CA GLU A 277 1.29 -15.75 -11.95
C GLU A 277 2.32 -14.62 -11.77
N ILE A 278 3.07 -14.66 -10.68
CA ILE A 278 4.21 -13.78 -10.46
C ILE A 278 5.45 -14.40 -11.08
N ILE A 279 6.04 -13.72 -12.06
CA ILE A 279 7.13 -14.28 -12.88
C ILE A 279 8.53 -14.09 -12.29
N ASP A 280 8.65 -13.34 -11.21
CA ASP A 280 9.90 -13.06 -10.49
C ASP A 280 9.64 -12.95 -8.97
N LYS A 281 10.59 -12.40 -8.21
CA LYS A 281 10.43 -12.27 -6.76
C LYS A 281 9.43 -11.15 -6.43
N LEU A 282 8.33 -11.53 -5.77
CA LEU A 282 7.40 -10.57 -5.18
C LEU A 282 8.08 -9.76 -4.06
N ILE A 283 8.17 -8.45 -4.27
CA ILE A 283 8.57 -7.51 -3.23
C ILE A 283 7.33 -6.98 -2.49
N SER A 284 7.55 -6.44 -1.29
CA SER A 284 6.50 -5.73 -0.55
C SER A 284 5.27 -6.61 -0.22
N VAL A 285 5.50 -7.90 0.07
CA VAL A 285 4.48 -8.89 0.52
C VAL A 285 3.54 -8.35 1.60
N PRO A 286 3.99 -7.57 2.61
CA PRO A 286 3.08 -7.03 3.63
C PRO A 286 1.89 -6.23 3.06
N TYR A 287 2.07 -5.52 1.94
CA TYR A 287 0.97 -4.80 1.29
C TYR A 287 -0.03 -5.73 0.60
N VAL A 288 0.43 -6.90 0.14
CA VAL A 288 -0.43 -7.93 -0.44
C VAL A 288 -1.23 -8.58 0.67
N GLU A 289 -0.59 -8.98 1.77
CA GLU A 289 -1.25 -9.53 2.96
C GLU A 289 -2.31 -8.58 3.53
N MET A 290 -1.97 -7.29 3.67
CA MET A 290 -2.92 -6.25 4.06
C MET A 290 -4.14 -6.21 3.14
N THR A 291 -3.91 -6.29 1.83
CA THR A 291 -4.98 -6.26 0.84
C THR A 291 -5.88 -7.48 0.97
N LEU A 292 -5.30 -8.68 1.10
CA LEU A 292 -6.06 -9.93 1.27
C LEU A 292 -6.88 -9.94 2.56
N LYS A 293 -6.29 -9.57 3.70
CA LYS A 293 -7.01 -9.47 4.98
C LYS A 293 -8.15 -8.46 4.91
N LEU A 294 -7.95 -7.36 4.19
CA LEU A 294 -9.00 -6.37 4.02
C LEU A 294 -10.12 -6.89 3.12
N MET A 295 -9.79 -7.55 2.01
CA MET A 295 -10.79 -8.18 1.14
C MET A 295 -11.62 -9.22 1.91
N GLU A 296 -10.98 -10.00 2.79
CA GLU A 296 -11.66 -10.96 3.67
C GLU A 296 -12.64 -10.26 4.63
N ARG A 297 -12.26 -9.12 5.22
CA ARG A 297 -13.18 -8.30 6.04
C ARG A 297 -14.40 -7.80 5.26
N PHE A 298 -14.28 -7.66 3.94
CA PHE A 298 -15.38 -7.35 3.02
C PHE A 298 -16.00 -8.62 2.39
N GLY A 299 -15.73 -9.81 2.93
CA GLY A 299 -16.39 -11.06 2.57
C GLY A 299 -15.87 -11.75 1.31
N VAL A 300 -14.69 -11.38 0.81
CA VAL A 300 -14.09 -11.93 -0.41
C VAL A 300 -12.78 -12.64 -0.10
N PHE A 301 -12.58 -13.80 -0.73
CA PHE A 301 -11.43 -14.66 -0.49
C PHE A 301 -10.62 -14.86 -1.77
N VAL A 302 -9.30 -14.95 -1.59
CA VAL A 302 -8.33 -15.24 -2.64
C VAL A 302 -7.48 -16.42 -2.20
N GLU A 303 -7.37 -17.42 -3.06
CA GLU A 303 -6.48 -18.54 -2.85
C GLU A 303 -5.07 -18.14 -3.34
N HIS A 304 -4.03 -18.42 -2.57
CA HIS A 304 -2.64 -18.25 -3.01
C HIS A 304 -1.76 -19.36 -2.43
N ASN A 305 -0.60 -19.59 -3.03
CA ASN A 305 0.38 -20.55 -2.49
C ASN A 305 1.33 -19.90 -1.48
N GLU A 306 2.06 -20.74 -0.74
CA GLU A 306 3.02 -20.30 0.28
C GLU A 306 4.18 -19.47 -0.31
N SER A 307 4.55 -19.73 -1.57
CA SER A 307 5.61 -18.99 -2.27
C SER A 307 5.16 -17.62 -2.80
N TRP A 308 3.88 -17.28 -2.72
CA TRP A 308 3.30 -16.03 -3.22
C TRP A 308 3.49 -15.78 -4.72
N ASP A 309 3.78 -16.82 -5.49
CA ASP A 309 3.96 -16.72 -6.94
C ASP A 309 2.69 -17.02 -7.74
N ARG A 310 1.62 -17.45 -7.08
CA ARG A 310 0.35 -17.75 -7.73
C ARG A 310 -0.84 -17.37 -6.88
N PHE A 311 -1.79 -16.65 -7.49
CA PHE A 311 -3.07 -16.25 -6.90
C PHE A 311 -4.21 -16.74 -7.78
N LEU A 312 -5.22 -17.35 -7.18
CA LEU A 312 -6.43 -17.84 -7.84
C LEU A 312 -7.64 -17.13 -7.23
N ILE A 313 -8.36 -16.40 -8.08
CA ILE A 313 -9.50 -15.58 -7.71
C ILE A 313 -10.71 -16.05 -8.49
N ARG A 314 -11.74 -16.52 -7.77
CA ARG A 314 -13.02 -16.86 -8.38
C ARG A 314 -13.76 -15.56 -8.73
N GLY A 315 -14.19 -15.43 -9.99
CA GLY A 315 -15.09 -14.36 -10.42
C GLY A 315 -16.50 -14.51 -9.87
N GLY A 316 -17.29 -13.46 -9.98
CA GLY A 316 -18.67 -13.39 -9.46
C GLY A 316 -18.78 -13.34 -7.94
N GLN A 317 -17.67 -13.17 -7.22
CA GLN A 317 -17.70 -12.87 -5.79
C GLN A 317 -18.25 -11.45 -5.57
N LYS A 318 -18.78 -11.20 -4.38
CA LYS A 318 -19.37 -9.92 -4.02
C LYS A 318 -18.79 -9.41 -2.71
N TYR A 319 -18.29 -8.18 -2.75
CA TYR A 319 -17.93 -7.48 -1.52
C TYR A 319 -19.19 -7.13 -0.73
N LYS A 320 -19.14 -7.30 0.58
CA LYS A 320 -20.18 -6.91 1.53
C LYS A 320 -19.59 -5.96 2.55
N THR A 321 -20.34 -4.91 2.86
CA THR A 321 -19.88 -3.95 3.88
C THR A 321 -19.75 -4.63 5.25
N PRO A 322 -18.69 -4.32 6.03
CA PRO A 322 -18.65 -4.62 7.46
C PRO A 322 -19.50 -3.63 8.30
N GLY A 323 -20.22 -2.70 7.67
CA GLY A 323 -20.95 -1.60 8.30
C GLY A 323 -20.03 -0.43 8.66
N SER A 324 -18.97 -0.70 9.42
CA SER A 324 -17.95 0.28 9.79
C SER A 324 -16.54 -0.24 9.56
N ALA A 325 -15.64 0.61 9.10
CA ALA A 325 -14.23 0.29 8.88
C ALA A 325 -13.32 1.39 9.44
N TYR A 326 -12.46 1.03 10.39
CA TYR A 326 -11.50 1.96 10.97
C TYR A 326 -10.17 1.89 10.23
N VAL A 327 -9.64 3.05 9.82
CA VAL A 327 -8.30 3.16 9.24
C VAL A 327 -7.27 3.22 10.36
N GLU A 328 -6.41 2.21 10.44
CA GLU A 328 -5.28 2.18 11.36
C GLU A 328 -4.30 3.34 11.11
N GLY A 329 -3.59 3.75 12.16
CA GLY A 329 -2.55 4.78 12.10
C GLY A 329 -1.43 4.42 11.14
N ASP A 330 -0.87 5.39 10.43
CA ASP A 330 0.13 5.17 9.38
C ASP A 330 1.46 4.64 9.93
N ALA A 331 1.71 3.34 9.74
CA ALA A 331 2.93 2.67 10.22
C ALA A 331 4.20 3.18 9.52
N SER A 332 4.08 3.65 8.26
CA SER A 332 5.21 4.26 7.56
C SER A 332 5.59 5.58 8.22
N SER A 333 4.61 6.40 8.60
CA SER A 333 4.81 7.65 9.33
C SER A 333 5.34 7.41 10.76
N ALA A 334 4.94 6.31 11.40
CA ALA A 334 5.46 5.90 12.70
C ALA A 334 6.99 5.75 12.72
N SER A 335 7.56 5.27 11.60
CA SER A 335 8.99 4.97 11.49
C SER A 335 9.88 6.19 11.80
N TYR A 336 9.47 7.40 11.43
CA TYR A 336 10.25 8.62 11.68
C TYR A 336 10.36 8.94 13.17
N PHE A 337 9.27 8.81 13.93
CA PHE A 337 9.26 9.08 15.36
C PHE A 337 10.02 8.01 16.14
N LEU A 338 9.83 6.75 15.77
CA LEU A 338 10.54 5.62 16.37
C LEU A 338 12.05 5.69 16.09
N ALA A 339 12.44 6.00 14.85
CA ALA A 339 13.84 6.20 14.50
C ALA A 339 14.45 7.41 15.22
N GLY A 340 13.70 8.50 15.38
CA GLY A 340 14.12 9.68 16.15
C GLY A 340 14.46 9.34 17.59
N ALA A 341 13.61 8.57 18.27
CA ALA A 341 13.88 8.08 19.62
C ALA A 341 15.12 7.18 19.65
N ALA A 342 15.23 6.24 18.71
CA ALA A 342 16.35 5.30 18.63
C ALA A 342 17.70 6.00 18.41
N VAL A 343 17.75 7.02 17.55
CA VAL A 343 18.97 7.78 17.24
C VAL A 343 19.40 8.68 18.40
N THR A 344 18.44 9.24 19.15
CA THR A 344 18.72 10.20 20.22
C THR A 344 18.76 9.60 21.63
N GLY A 345 18.46 8.30 21.76
CA GLY A 345 18.39 7.61 23.05
C GLY A 345 17.14 7.94 23.89
N GLY A 346 16.14 8.58 23.30
CA GLY A 346 14.87 8.89 23.94
C GLY A 346 13.87 7.73 23.89
N THR A 347 12.63 7.98 24.34
CA THR A 347 11.55 6.99 24.33
C THR A 347 10.28 7.57 23.73
N VAL A 348 9.76 6.93 22.68
CA VAL A 348 8.50 7.32 22.02
C VAL A 348 7.48 6.19 22.07
N THR A 349 6.25 6.53 22.49
CA THR A 349 5.07 5.66 22.34
C THR A 349 4.24 6.10 21.14
N VAL A 350 3.89 5.15 20.28
CA VAL A 350 3.07 5.40 19.08
C VAL A 350 1.68 4.82 19.28
N GLU A 351 0.64 5.64 19.13
CA GLU A 351 -0.76 5.22 19.20
C GLU A 351 -1.38 5.12 17.80
N GLY A 352 -2.21 4.10 17.59
CA GLY A 352 -2.98 3.90 16.36
C GLY A 352 -2.48 2.75 15.47
N CYS A 353 -1.32 2.17 15.75
CA CYS A 353 -0.78 1.01 15.04
C CYS A 353 -0.16 0.04 16.05
N GLY A 354 -0.86 -1.05 16.38
CA GLY A 354 -0.48 -2.01 17.43
C GLY A 354 -0.06 -3.38 16.90
N SER A 355 0.09 -4.37 17.80
CA SER A 355 0.53 -5.73 17.45
C SER A 355 -0.39 -6.50 16.50
N ASN A 356 -1.66 -6.08 16.40
CA ASN A 356 -2.66 -6.68 15.50
C ASN A 356 -2.87 -5.86 14.22
N SER A 357 -1.97 -4.90 13.94
CA SER A 357 -2.06 -4.06 12.75
C SER A 357 -2.02 -4.88 11.46
N LEU A 358 -2.70 -4.38 10.44
CA LEU A 358 -2.60 -4.90 9.08
C LEU A 358 -1.34 -4.41 8.34
N GLN A 359 -0.57 -3.47 8.93
CA GLN A 359 0.62 -2.83 8.35
C GLN A 359 1.92 -3.43 8.85
#